data_AF-A0A969F8F9-F1
#
_entry.id   AF-A0A969F8F9-F1
#
_cell.length_a   1.000
_cell.length_b   1.000
_cell.length_c   1.000
_cell.angle_alpha   90.00
_cell.angle_beta   90.00
_cell.angle_gamma   90.00
#
_symmetry.space_group_name_H-M   'P 1'
#
loop_
_entity.id
_entity.type
_entity.pdbx_description
1 polymer ?
#
loop_
_entity_poly.entity_id
_entity_poly.type
_entity_poly.pdbx_seq_one_letter_code
_entity_poly.pdbx_strand_id
1 'polypeptide(L)'
;MSNGSWKVCSRLVEGVQLAEIPVPTELVLDGQQRCTTLFMCLFSNRSVRVQNKRNGKISDRWYYIDIQKALNSEIEREQTILGFNHRRIRPGFAGHPAINCSTPEQEYEFGLFPVAQVFTYANWRQGYSKYWQYDSAKLELLDRFEREVIKRFEHFQVPVIRLKPGLPKGAVCRVFEKVNTQGEQLNFFDLATACFASEDFSSRDDWAKREQRLKQHRVLETVKETDYLACTALVATYHKRQQAIAAGVPTQKLPAVACGRAEVLDLSLADYQKYADQVIVGYEEAARFLYGQKVQTAEDLPYQIQLVALAAILSVVSYPQDRVRAKLEQ
;
A
#
# COMPACT_ATOMS: atom_id res chain seq x y z
N MET A 1 -32.45 1.99 9.33
CA MET A 1 -31.18 1.46 8.80
C MET A 1 -30.40 2.66 8.30
N SER A 2 -29.55 3.22 9.15
CA SER A 2 -28.70 4.34 8.78
C SER A 2 -27.71 3.86 7.71
N ASN A 3 -27.91 4.30 6.46
CA ASN A 3 -26.82 4.31 5.48
C ASN A 3 -25.77 5.28 6.02
N GLY A 4 -24.92 4.79 6.93
CA GLY A 4 -23.78 5.53 7.43
C GLY A 4 -22.89 5.84 6.23
N SER A 5 -22.86 7.10 5.82
CA SER A 5 -21.91 7.57 4.83
C SER A 5 -20.52 7.42 5.45
N TRP A 6 -19.82 6.35 5.09
CA TRP A 6 -18.43 6.19 5.47
C TRP A 6 -17.63 7.21 4.64
N LYS A 7 -16.86 8.05 5.32
CA LYS A 7 -15.98 9.02 4.69
C LYS A 7 -14.66 8.31 4.37
N VAL A 8 -13.97 8.72 3.32
CA VAL A 8 -12.61 8.24 3.03
C VAL A 8 -11.69 9.44 3.15
N CYS A 9 -10.64 9.33 3.95
CA CYS A 9 -9.63 10.38 3.99
C CYS A 9 -8.91 10.45 2.65
N SER A 10 -8.82 11.66 2.13
CA SER A 10 -8.19 11.94 0.85
C SER A 10 -6.93 12.74 1.06
N ARG A 11 -5.88 12.36 0.35
CA ARG A 11 -4.68 13.19 0.17
C ARG A 11 -4.42 13.36 -1.32
N LEU A 12 -3.74 14.44 -1.66
CA LEU A 12 -3.25 14.63 -3.03
C LEU A 12 -2.30 13.49 -3.42
N VAL A 13 -2.25 13.20 -4.72
CA VAL A 13 -1.20 12.35 -5.28
C VAL A 13 0.15 12.99 -4.94
N GLU A 14 1.11 12.17 -4.54
CA GLU A 14 2.42 12.66 -4.10
C GLU A 14 3.10 13.49 -5.20
N GLY A 15 3.65 14.63 -4.82
CA GLY A 15 4.29 15.60 -5.72
C GLY A 15 3.35 16.63 -6.33
N VAL A 16 2.02 16.44 -6.24
CA VAL A 16 1.06 17.48 -6.64
C VAL A 16 1.11 18.62 -5.64
N GLN A 17 1.25 19.85 -6.14
CA GLN A 17 1.21 21.07 -5.35
C GLN A 17 0.13 21.98 -5.91
N LEU A 18 -0.89 22.23 -5.09
CA LEU A 18 -1.97 23.16 -5.39
C LEU A 18 -1.93 24.26 -4.33
N ALA A 19 -2.23 25.50 -4.73
CA ALA A 19 -2.34 26.61 -3.79
C ALA A 19 -3.45 26.38 -2.77
N GLU A 20 -4.55 25.76 -3.21
CA GLU A 20 -5.68 25.34 -2.38
C GLU A 20 -6.01 23.87 -2.70
N ILE A 21 -6.33 23.09 -1.67
CA ILE A 21 -6.71 21.68 -1.82
C ILE A 21 -8.22 21.62 -2.05
N PRO A 22 -8.69 21.29 -3.27
CA PRO A 22 -10.13 21.20 -3.53
C PRO A 22 -10.74 19.97 -2.86
N VAL A 23 -12.05 20.01 -2.66
CA VAL A 23 -12.81 18.79 -2.32
C VAL A 23 -12.74 17.84 -3.52
N PRO A 24 -12.21 16.61 -3.35
CA PRO A 24 -12.04 15.70 -4.47
C PRO A 24 -13.40 15.24 -5.02
N THR A 25 -13.53 15.27 -6.34
CA THR A 25 -14.71 14.71 -7.05
C THR A 25 -14.61 13.19 -7.21
N GLU A 26 -13.38 12.66 -7.26
CA GLU A 26 -13.07 11.24 -7.36
C GLU A 26 -11.90 10.88 -6.43
N LEU A 27 -11.89 9.63 -5.94
CA LEU A 27 -10.83 9.11 -5.09
C LEU A 27 -10.14 7.94 -5.80
N VAL A 28 -8.82 7.96 -5.81
CA VAL A 28 -8.00 6.82 -6.22
C VAL A 28 -7.93 5.85 -5.05
N LEU A 29 -8.77 4.82 -5.08
CA LEU A 29 -8.85 3.83 -4.00
C LEU A 29 -7.78 2.73 -4.15
N ASP A 30 -7.45 2.35 -5.40
CA ASP A 30 -6.36 1.44 -5.74
C ASP A 30 -5.47 2.08 -6.82
N GLY A 31 -4.20 1.66 -6.89
CA GLY A 31 -3.26 2.16 -7.89
C GLY A 31 -2.63 3.50 -7.52
N GLN A 32 -2.67 3.90 -6.24
CA GLN A 32 -2.01 5.13 -5.78
C GLN A 32 -0.53 5.15 -6.14
N GLN A 33 0.20 4.05 -5.88
CA GLN A 33 1.62 3.97 -6.21
C GLN A 33 1.86 4.15 -7.71
N ARG A 34 1.04 3.50 -8.56
CA ARG A 34 1.11 3.61 -10.02
C ARG A 34 0.83 5.04 -10.49
N CYS A 35 -0.22 5.67 -9.96
CA CYS A 35 -0.57 7.06 -10.29
C CYS A 35 0.54 8.03 -9.87
N THR A 36 1.08 7.87 -8.66
CA THR A 36 2.22 8.67 -8.17
C THR A 36 3.43 8.51 -9.09
N THR A 37 3.80 7.28 -9.47
CA THR A 37 4.94 7.04 -10.36
C THR A 37 4.73 7.69 -11.73
N LEU A 38 3.56 7.52 -12.34
CA LEU A 38 3.25 8.12 -13.64
C LEU A 38 3.28 9.66 -13.56
N PHE A 39 2.63 10.24 -12.54
CA PHE A 39 2.63 11.68 -12.32
C PHE A 39 4.04 12.23 -12.13
N MET A 40 4.82 11.61 -11.24
CA MET A 40 6.17 12.07 -10.93
C MET A 40 7.10 11.95 -12.13
N CYS A 41 7.07 10.84 -12.87
CA CYS A 41 7.96 10.63 -14.01
C CYS A 41 7.58 11.45 -15.24
N LEU A 42 6.28 11.61 -15.54
CA LEU A 42 5.81 12.14 -16.82
C LEU A 42 5.30 13.57 -16.78
N PHE A 43 4.82 14.05 -15.61
CA PHE A 43 4.11 15.33 -15.52
C PHE A 43 4.74 16.33 -14.53
N SER A 44 5.37 15.85 -13.46
CA SER A 44 5.80 16.73 -12.36
C SER A 44 6.92 17.71 -12.73
N ASN A 45 7.68 17.42 -13.79
CA ASN A 45 8.93 18.10 -14.16
C ASN A 45 9.88 18.30 -12.96
N ARG A 46 9.93 17.30 -12.07
CA ARG A 46 10.77 17.26 -10.88
C ARG A 46 11.48 15.92 -10.79
N SER A 47 12.56 15.88 -10.03
CA SER A 47 13.22 14.63 -9.70
C SER A 47 12.31 13.74 -8.85
N VAL A 48 12.32 12.45 -9.14
CA VAL A 48 11.57 11.43 -8.40
C VAL A 48 12.38 11.00 -7.19
N ARG A 49 11.78 11.06 -6.00
CA ARG A 49 12.39 10.57 -4.77
C ARG A 49 12.26 9.05 -4.70
N VAL A 50 13.39 8.36 -4.62
CA VAL A 50 13.43 6.89 -4.61
C VAL A 50 14.18 6.41 -3.36
N GLN A 51 13.59 5.45 -2.66
CA GLN A 51 14.24 4.74 -1.56
C GLN A 51 14.76 3.39 -2.05
N ASN A 52 16.04 3.13 -1.82
CA ASN A 52 16.64 1.85 -2.17
C ASN A 52 16.20 0.76 -1.18
N LYS A 53 15.57 -0.30 -1.69
CA LYS A 53 15.03 -1.40 -0.87
C LYS A 53 16.08 -2.15 -0.04
N ARG A 54 17.36 -2.16 -0.46
CA ARG A 54 18.43 -2.92 0.21
C ARG A 54 19.06 -2.17 1.40
N ASN A 55 19.21 -0.85 1.29
CA ASN A 55 19.95 -0.06 2.29
C ASN A 55 19.16 1.13 2.85
N GLY A 56 17.90 1.30 2.44
CA GLY A 56 17.02 2.39 2.91
C GLY A 56 17.44 3.79 2.44
N LYS A 57 18.51 3.92 1.65
CA LYS A 57 19.04 5.22 1.22
C LYS A 57 18.07 5.89 0.27
N ILE A 58 17.74 7.14 0.58
CA ILE A 58 16.90 8.00 -0.24
C ILE A 58 17.78 8.73 -1.26
N SER A 59 17.34 8.77 -2.51
CA SER A 59 17.99 9.55 -3.58
C SER A 59 16.95 10.13 -4.53
N ASP A 60 17.18 11.36 -4.95
CA ASP A 60 16.37 12.00 -5.99
C ASP A 60 16.96 11.70 -7.38
N ARG A 61 16.08 11.31 -8.32
CA ARG A 61 16.46 10.80 -9.64
C ARG A 61 15.71 11.49 -10.77
N TRP A 62 16.42 11.75 -11.86
CA TRP A 62 15.84 12.09 -13.16
C TRP A 62 15.92 10.88 -14.08
N TYR A 63 14.93 10.72 -14.97
CA TYR A 63 14.88 9.62 -15.92
C TYR A 63 14.92 10.14 -17.35
N TYR A 64 15.77 9.50 -18.15
CA TYR A 64 15.99 9.81 -19.56
C TYR A 64 15.82 8.56 -20.40
N ILE A 65 15.34 8.73 -21.63
CA ILE A 65 15.27 7.69 -22.65
C ILE A 65 16.45 7.87 -23.60
N ASP A 66 17.26 6.84 -23.77
CA ASP A 66 18.27 6.80 -24.81
C ASP A 66 17.60 6.54 -26.16
N ILE A 67 17.60 7.55 -27.04
CA ILE A 67 16.83 7.54 -28.30
C ILE A 67 17.30 6.40 -29.22
N GLN A 68 18.62 6.20 -29.32
CA GLN A 68 19.19 5.17 -30.17
C GLN A 68 18.84 3.77 -29.65
N LYS A 69 18.97 3.57 -28.34
CA LYS A 69 18.62 2.28 -27.74
C LYS A 69 17.12 1.99 -27.82
N ALA A 70 16.28 3.00 -27.64
CA ALA A 70 14.83 2.86 -27.69
C ALA A 70 14.31 2.48 -29.10
N LEU A 71 15.09 2.79 -30.14
CA LEU A 71 14.79 2.43 -31.53
C LEU A 71 15.43 1.11 -31.98
N ASN A 72 16.20 0.45 -31.11
CA ASN A 72 16.79 -0.86 -31.38
C ASN A 72 15.91 -1.96 -30.79
N SER A 73 15.34 -2.83 -31.64
CA SER A 73 14.47 -3.93 -31.24
C SER A 73 15.17 -5.05 -30.46
N GLU A 74 16.49 -5.13 -30.52
CA GLU A 74 17.29 -6.12 -29.79
C GLU A 74 17.57 -5.71 -28.34
N ILE A 75 17.34 -4.44 -28.00
CA ILE A 75 17.58 -3.91 -26.66
C ILE A 75 16.29 -3.97 -25.86
N GLU A 76 16.37 -4.58 -24.67
CA GLU A 76 15.27 -4.58 -23.71
C GLU A 76 14.89 -3.14 -23.32
N ARG A 77 13.58 -2.86 -23.31
CA ARG A 77 13.06 -1.51 -23.03
C ARG A 77 13.58 -0.92 -21.72
N GLU A 78 13.74 -1.75 -20.68
CA GLU A 78 14.25 -1.30 -19.38
C GLU A 78 15.66 -0.69 -19.48
N GLN A 79 16.50 -1.23 -20.37
CA GLN A 79 17.87 -0.77 -20.58
C GLN A 79 17.95 0.56 -21.37
N THR A 80 16.85 0.96 -21.99
CA THR A 80 16.71 2.26 -22.69
C THR A 80 16.49 3.41 -21.70
N ILE A 81 16.03 3.10 -20.48
CA ILE A 81 15.75 4.08 -19.44
C ILE A 81 16.97 4.26 -18.54
N LEU A 82 17.47 5.49 -18.48
CA LEU A 82 18.67 5.85 -17.75
C LEU A 82 18.31 6.74 -16.56
N GLY A 83 18.74 6.33 -15.36
CA GLY A 83 18.59 7.10 -14.13
C GLY A 83 19.79 8.02 -13.86
N PHE A 84 19.52 9.30 -13.64
CA PHE A 84 20.48 10.36 -13.32
C PHE A 84 20.26 10.87 -11.89
N ASN A 85 21.27 11.48 -11.28
CA ASN A 85 21.13 12.10 -9.95
C ASN A 85 20.33 13.42 -10.01
N HIS A 86 20.11 14.07 -8.86
CA HIS A 86 19.41 15.37 -8.76
C HIS A 86 19.96 16.48 -9.67
N ARG A 87 21.27 16.43 -10.02
CA ARG A 87 21.93 17.38 -10.93
C ARG A 87 21.88 16.96 -12.39
N ARG A 88 21.12 15.92 -12.74
CA ARG A 88 21.08 15.34 -14.09
C ARG A 88 22.46 14.85 -14.57
N ILE A 89 23.26 14.33 -13.64
CA ILE A 89 24.56 13.71 -13.92
C ILE A 89 24.48 12.22 -13.62
N ARG A 90 24.97 11.41 -14.56
CA ARG A 90 25.20 9.98 -14.39
C ARG A 90 26.71 9.76 -14.30
N PRO A 91 27.23 9.28 -13.15
CA PRO A 91 28.66 9.04 -13.01
C PRO A 91 29.11 7.95 -13.99
N GLY A 92 30.32 8.11 -14.51
CA GLY A 92 30.97 7.11 -15.34
C GLY A 92 31.24 5.83 -14.55
N PHE A 93 31.37 4.71 -15.26
CA PHE A 93 31.73 3.42 -14.67
C PHE A 93 32.60 2.64 -15.65
N ALA A 94 33.66 2.00 -15.15
CA ALA A 94 34.52 1.06 -15.87
C ALA A 94 34.80 1.43 -17.34
N GLY A 95 35.48 2.56 -17.58
CA GLY A 95 35.87 3.00 -18.93
C GLY A 95 34.84 3.84 -19.67
N HIS A 96 33.62 3.99 -19.13
CA HIS A 96 32.63 4.92 -19.68
C HIS A 96 32.72 6.30 -18.99
N PRO A 97 32.77 7.41 -19.74
CA PRO A 97 32.79 8.75 -19.18
C PRO A 97 31.47 9.07 -18.46
N ALA A 98 31.52 10.05 -17.55
CA ALA A 98 30.31 10.58 -16.93
C ALA A 98 29.44 11.29 -17.99
N ILE A 99 28.13 11.11 -17.88
CA ILE A 99 27.15 11.77 -18.76
C ILE A 99 26.53 12.91 -17.98
N ASN A 100 26.59 14.10 -18.56
CA ASN A 100 25.98 15.30 -18.00
C ASN A 100 24.80 15.71 -18.88
N CYS A 101 23.60 15.85 -18.31
CA CYS A 101 22.39 16.34 -18.97
C CYS A 101 21.82 17.55 -18.22
N SER A 102 22.68 18.39 -17.63
CA SER A 102 22.26 19.55 -16.85
C SER A 102 21.64 20.65 -17.72
N THR A 103 21.99 20.70 -19.01
CA THR A 103 21.42 21.63 -19.99
C THR A 103 20.80 20.88 -21.18
N PRO A 104 19.81 21.47 -21.88
CA PRO A 104 19.21 20.85 -23.05
C PRO A 104 20.22 20.52 -24.16
N GLU A 105 21.23 21.35 -24.37
CA GLU A 105 22.29 21.12 -25.37
C GLU A 105 23.03 19.81 -25.10
N GLN A 106 23.31 19.50 -23.83
CA GLN A 106 23.95 18.25 -23.46
C GLN A 106 22.99 17.06 -23.63
N GLU A 107 21.70 17.23 -23.36
CA GLU A 107 20.68 16.22 -23.67
C GLU A 107 20.67 15.90 -25.18
N TYR A 108 20.77 16.92 -26.03
CA TYR A 108 20.80 16.77 -27.49
C TYR A 108 22.07 16.10 -27.99
N GLU A 109 23.23 16.47 -27.44
CA GLU A 109 24.53 15.89 -27.77
C GLU A 109 24.54 14.38 -27.51
N PHE A 110 24.08 13.96 -26.33
CA PHE A 110 24.01 12.54 -25.96
C PHE A 110 22.80 11.80 -26.55
N GLY A 111 21.86 12.48 -27.20
CA GLY A 111 20.63 11.87 -27.70
C GLY A 111 19.76 11.28 -26.59
N LEU A 112 19.70 11.97 -25.45
CA LEU A 112 18.98 11.54 -24.25
C LEU A 112 17.73 12.40 -24.05
N PHE A 113 16.57 11.79 -24.19
CA PHE A 113 15.30 12.48 -24.07
C PHE A 113 14.76 12.43 -22.62
N PRO A 114 14.47 13.57 -21.97
CA PRO A 114 13.93 13.59 -20.61
C PRO A 114 12.49 13.05 -20.57
N VAL A 115 12.25 12.02 -19.76
CA VAL A 115 10.93 11.36 -19.63
C VAL A 115 9.82 12.34 -19.20
N ALA A 116 10.18 13.35 -18.39
CA ALA A 116 9.24 14.39 -17.96
C ALA A 116 8.76 15.32 -19.08
N GLN A 117 9.35 15.24 -20.27
CA GLN A 117 8.95 16.04 -21.44
C GLN A 117 8.18 15.23 -22.48
N VAL A 118 7.78 13.98 -22.20
CA VAL A 118 7.01 13.12 -23.13
C VAL A 118 5.80 13.86 -23.73
N PHE A 119 5.00 14.54 -22.90
CA PHE A 119 3.81 15.28 -23.35
C PHE A 119 4.09 16.71 -23.83
N THR A 120 5.36 17.12 -23.85
CA THR A 120 5.82 18.41 -24.41
C THR A 120 6.92 18.17 -25.45
N TYR A 121 6.92 16.99 -26.08
CA TYR A 121 7.94 16.52 -27.01
C TYR A 121 8.23 17.52 -28.14
N ALA A 122 7.20 18.20 -28.66
CA ALA A 122 7.36 19.20 -29.72
C ALA A 122 8.35 20.32 -29.36
N ASN A 123 8.34 20.79 -28.11
CA ASN A 123 9.25 21.84 -27.64
C ASN A 123 10.70 21.34 -27.61
N TRP A 124 10.91 20.15 -27.07
CA TRP A 124 12.24 19.51 -27.03
C TRP A 124 12.77 19.21 -28.42
N ARG A 125 11.91 18.66 -29.29
CA ARG A 125 12.22 18.36 -30.70
C ARG A 125 12.64 19.61 -31.46
N GLN A 126 11.99 20.75 -31.23
CA GLN A 126 12.38 22.01 -31.84
C GLN A 126 13.80 22.43 -31.42
N GLY A 127 14.13 22.33 -30.13
CA GLY A 127 15.46 22.63 -29.61
C GLY A 127 16.55 21.72 -30.18
N TYR A 128 16.30 20.40 -30.20
CA TYR A 128 17.20 19.42 -30.78
C TYR A 128 17.47 19.68 -32.27
N SER A 129 16.41 19.99 -33.03
CA SER A 129 16.52 20.27 -34.46
C SER A 129 17.39 21.50 -34.74
N LYS A 130 17.25 22.56 -33.93
CA LYS A 130 18.09 23.77 -34.03
C LYS A 130 19.55 23.49 -33.66
N TYR A 131 19.78 22.74 -32.58
CA TYR A 131 21.13 22.39 -32.13
C TYR A 131 21.94 21.66 -33.20
N TRP A 132 21.31 20.69 -33.89
CA TRP A 132 21.90 19.93 -34.99
C TRP A 132 21.76 20.62 -36.36
N GLN A 133 21.43 21.91 -36.41
CA GLN A 133 21.31 22.68 -37.65
C GLN A 133 20.40 22.03 -38.71
N TYR A 134 19.33 21.37 -38.26
CA TYR A 134 18.37 20.66 -39.12
C TYR A 134 19.00 19.54 -39.95
N ASP A 135 20.04 18.88 -39.44
CA ASP A 135 20.63 17.70 -40.07
C ASP A 135 19.58 16.62 -40.39
N SER A 136 19.55 16.18 -41.65
CA SER A 136 18.52 15.27 -42.16
C SER A 136 18.46 13.93 -41.43
N ALA A 137 19.62 13.32 -41.10
CA ALA A 137 19.67 12.02 -40.44
C ALA A 137 19.21 12.13 -38.97
N LYS A 138 19.53 13.25 -38.30
CA LYS A 138 19.05 13.56 -36.95
C LYS A 138 17.54 13.78 -36.91
N LEU A 139 16.98 14.44 -37.92
CA LEU A 139 15.53 14.64 -38.04
C LEU A 139 14.78 13.33 -38.31
N GLU A 140 15.30 12.48 -39.21
CA GLU A 140 14.72 11.16 -39.47
C GLU A 140 14.74 10.27 -38.22
N LEU A 141 15.83 10.32 -37.44
CA LEU A 141 15.91 9.64 -36.15
C LEU A 141 14.79 10.10 -35.20
N LEU A 142 14.53 11.41 -35.11
CA LEU A 142 13.45 11.94 -34.28
C LEU A 142 12.06 11.55 -34.79
N ASP A 143 11.84 11.50 -36.10
CA ASP A 143 10.58 11.02 -36.68
C ASP A 143 10.28 9.58 -36.30
N ARG A 144 11.31 8.72 -36.33
CA ARG A 144 11.19 7.34 -35.86
C ARG A 144 10.90 7.29 -34.36
N PHE A 145 11.66 8.04 -33.56
CA PHE A 145 11.48 8.09 -32.11
C PHE A 145 10.07 8.56 -31.71
N GLU A 146 9.57 9.60 -32.37
CA GLU A 146 8.22 10.11 -32.14
C GLU A 146 7.18 9.02 -32.42
N ARG A 147 7.22 8.43 -33.62
CA ARG A 147 6.25 7.42 -34.06
C ARG A 147 6.29 6.14 -33.22
N GLU A 148 7.49 5.65 -32.91
CA GLU A 148 7.67 4.34 -32.28
C GLU A 148 7.63 4.38 -30.76
N VAL A 149 8.01 5.50 -30.14
CA VAL A 149 8.13 5.64 -28.68
C VAL A 149 7.14 6.67 -28.15
N ILE A 150 7.24 7.95 -28.55
CA ILE A 150 6.43 9.03 -27.96
C ILE A 150 4.94 8.79 -28.16
N LYS A 151 4.52 8.46 -29.39
CA LYS A 151 3.11 8.15 -29.68
C LYS A 151 2.60 6.95 -28.88
N ARG A 152 3.44 6.00 -28.48
CA ARG A 152 2.99 4.90 -27.61
C ARG A 152 2.67 5.39 -26.20
N PHE A 153 3.43 6.33 -25.66
CA PHE A 153 3.09 6.97 -24.38
C PHE A 153 1.81 7.77 -24.47
N GLU A 154 1.65 8.58 -25.53
CA GLU A 154 0.46 9.44 -25.71
C GLU A 154 -0.83 8.64 -25.87
N HIS A 155 -0.78 7.50 -26.57
CA HIS A 155 -1.96 6.68 -26.83
C HIS A 155 -2.19 5.59 -25.77
N PHE A 156 -1.27 5.41 -24.81
CA PHE A 156 -1.42 4.37 -23.80
C PHE A 156 -2.66 4.61 -22.94
N GLN A 157 -3.60 3.65 -22.99
CA GLN A 157 -4.84 3.72 -22.20
C GLN A 157 -4.63 3.03 -20.85
N VAL A 158 -4.88 3.78 -19.76
CA VAL A 158 -4.89 3.22 -18.41
C VAL A 158 -6.30 2.68 -18.13
N PRO A 159 -6.48 1.37 -17.89
CA PRO A 159 -7.78 0.83 -17.53
C PRO A 159 -8.22 1.36 -16.15
N VAL A 160 -9.43 1.89 -16.07
CA VAL A 160 -10.01 2.44 -14.83
C VAL A 160 -11.31 1.73 -14.52
N ILE A 161 -11.47 1.32 -13.26
CA ILE A 161 -12.73 0.80 -12.72
C ILE A 161 -13.30 1.88 -11.81
N ARG A 162 -14.38 2.53 -12.24
CA ARG A 162 -15.04 3.58 -11.48
C ARG A 162 -16.17 2.99 -10.63
N LEU A 163 -16.08 3.14 -9.32
CA LEU A 163 -17.12 2.73 -8.38
C LEU A 163 -18.17 3.83 -8.24
N LYS A 164 -19.45 3.45 -8.24
CA LYS A 164 -20.55 4.40 -8.07
C LYS A 164 -20.63 4.91 -6.62
N PRO A 165 -21.00 6.19 -6.41
CA PRO A 165 -21.32 6.69 -5.07
C PRO A 165 -22.42 5.86 -4.41
N GLY A 166 -22.32 5.66 -3.09
CA GLY A 166 -23.33 4.93 -2.30
C GLY A 166 -23.21 3.40 -2.33
N LEU A 167 -22.19 2.85 -3.00
CA LEU A 167 -21.89 1.41 -2.88
C LEU A 167 -21.58 1.05 -1.41
N PRO A 168 -22.16 -0.04 -0.87
CA PRO A 168 -21.87 -0.47 0.48
C PRO A 168 -20.40 -0.90 0.58
N LYS A 169 -19.78 -0.68 1.75
CA LYS A 169 -18.37 -1.00 2.03
C LYS A 169 -17.98 -2.40 1.58
N GLY A 170 -18.80 -3.41 1.87
CA GLY A 170 -18.56 -4.79 1.45
C GLY A 170 -18.58 -5.02 -0.08
N ALA A 171 -19.30 -4.21 -0.86
CA ALA A 171 -19.27 -4.28 -2.32
C ALA A 171 -17.98 -3.68 -2.89
N VAL A 172 -17.50 -2.57 -2.31
CA VAL A 172 -16.21 -1.96 -2.69
C VAL A 172 -15.08 -2.96 -2.46
N CYS A 173 -15.02 -3.55 -1.26
CA CYS A 173 -14.04 -4.60 -0.91
C CYS A 173 -14.04 -5.77 -1.91
N ARG A 174 -15.22 -6.22 -2.37
CA ARG A 174 -15.33 -7.32 -3.33
C ARG A 174 -14.77 -6.97 -4.70
N VAL A 175 -14.89 -5.73 -5.15
CA VAL A 175 -14.26 -5.28 -6.40
C VAL A 175 -12.74 -5.29 -6.24
N PHE A 176 -12.24 -4.77 -5.12
CA PHE A 176 -10.81 -4.76 -4.81
C PHE A 176 -10.16 -6.14 -4.85
N GLU A 177 -10.73 -7.14 -4.17
CA GLU A 177 -10.19 -8.50 -4.19
C GLU A 177 -10.17 -9.12 -5.58
N LYS A 178 -11.26 -8.92 -6.34
CA LYS A 178 -11.35 -9.49 -7.69
C LYS A 178 -10.30 -8.89 -8.62
N VAL A 179 -10.03 -7.61 -8.49
CA VAL A 179 -9.05 -6.88 -9.32
C VAL A 179 -7.61 -7.19 -8.90
N ASN A 180 -7.37 -7.52 -7.61
CA ASN A 180 -6.04 -7.83 -7.07
C ASN A 180 -5.69 -9.33 -7.08
N THR A 181 -6.25 -10.09 -8.01
CA THR A 181 -6.00 -11.53 -8.15
C THR A 181 -4.62 -11.87 -8.73
N GLN A 182 -3.89 -10.90 -9.27
CA GLN A 182 -2.52 -11.08 -9.78
C GLN A 182 -1.59 -9.97 -9.24
N GLY A 183 -1.03 -10.18 -8.03
CA GLY A 183 -0.13 -9.24 -7.34
C GLY A 183 0.07 -9.58 -5.86
N GLU A 184 0.75 -8.71 -5.11
CA GLU A 184 0.77 -8.78 -3.63
C GLU A 184 -0.68 -8.65 -3.14
N GLN A 185 -1.19 -9.68 -2.43
CA GLN A 185 -2.60 -9.76 -2.08
C GLN A 185 -2.96 -8.62 -1.12
N LEU A 186 -3.71 -7.64 -1.62
CA LEU A 186 -4.44 -6.67 -0.79
C LEU A 186 -5.36 -7.46 0.14
N ASN A 187 -5.10 -7.35 1.43
CA ASN A 187 -5.85 -8.10 2.44
C ASN A 187 -7.01 -7.24 3.00
N PHE A 188 -7.90 -7.85 3.78
CA PHE A 188 -8.99 -7.10 4.42
C PHE A 188 -8.51 -6.02 5.39
N PHE A 189 -7.28 -6.13 5.88
CA PHE A 189 -6.67 -5.13 6.75
C PHE A 189 -6.42 -3.83 6.00
N ASP A 190 -6.03 -3.86 4.73
CA ASP A 190 -5.89 -2.64 3.92
C ASP A 190 -7.22 -1.88 3.74
N LEU A 191 -8.32 -2.62 3.56
CA LEU A 191 -9.66 -2.06 3.44
C LEU A 191 -10.22 -1.57 4.78
N ALA A 192 -9.97 -2.31 5.87
CA ALA A 192 -10.33 -1.88 7.22
C ALA A 192 -9.55 -0.61 7.61
N THR A 193 -8.24 -0.58 7.33
CA THR A 193 -7.37 0.58 7.53
C THR A 193 -7.86 1.79 6.73
N ALA A 194 -8.23 1.62 5.45
CA ALA A 194 -8.78 2.71 4.65
C ALA A 194 -10.06 3.32 5.26
N CYS A 195 -10.85 2.52 5.97
CA CYS A 195 -12.04 3.01 6.67
C CYS A 195 -11.70 3.70 7.99
N PHE A 196 -10.74 3.18 8.77
CA PHE A 196 -10.28 3.81 10.01
C PHE A 196 -9.47 5.08 9.76
N ALA A 197 -8.77 5.17 8.63
CA ALA A 197 -8.04 6.36 8.22
C ALA A 197 -8.94 7.59 8.02
N SER A 198 -10.27 7.39 7.87
CA SER A 198 -11.23 8.49 7.78
C SER A 198 -11.41 9.30 9.07
N GLU A 199 -10.90 8.80 10.18
CA GLU A 199 -11.01 9.36 11.53
C GLU A 199 -9.62 9.73 12.11
N ASP A 200 -8.64 10.09 11.26
CA ASP A 200 -7.26 10.45 11.62
C ASP A 200 -6.47 9.38 12.42
N PHE A 201 -6.86 8.10 12.29
CA PHE A 201 -6.20 6.97 12.94
C PHE A 201 -5.43 6.09 11.95
N SER A 202 -4.14 5.86 12.22
CA SER A 202 -3.28 4.95 11.44
C SER A 202 -3.24 3.56 12.07
N SER A 203 -4.07 2.66 11.57
CA SER A 203 -4.08 1.25 12.02
C SER A 203 -2.77 0.52 11.75
N ARG A 204 -2.02 0.95 10.72
CA ARG A 204 -0.68 0.42 10.42
C ARG A 204 0.33 0.77 11.50
N ASP A 205 0.35 2.02 11.95
CA ASP A 205 1.29 2.45 13.00
C ASP A 205 0.92 1.85 14.36
N ASP A 206 -0.37 1.73 14.67
CA ASP A 206 -0.84 1.03 15.87
C ASP A 206 -0.49 -0.46 15.83
N TRP A 207 -0.76 -1.13 14.70
CA TRP A 207 -0.38 -2.53 14.51
C TRP A 207 1.12 -2.73 14.65
N ALA A 208 1.97 -1.90 14.03
CA ALA A 208 3.43 -2.04 14.13
C ALA A 208 3.93 -2.02 15.59
N LYS A 209 3.34 -1.17 16.44
CA LYS A 209 3.66 -1.13 17.88
C LYS A 209 3.22 -2.40 18.59
N ARG A 210 2.03 -2.91 18.25
CA ARG A 210 1.45 -4.12 18.86
C ARG A 210 2.19 -5.37 18.42
N GLU A 211 2.52 -5.46 17.14
CA GLU A 211 3.27 -6.56 16.54
C GLU A 211 4.63 -6.73 17.22
N GLN A 212 5.34 -5.64 17.50
CA GLN A 212 6.60 -5.69 18.27
C GLN A 212 6.43 -6.33 19.63
N ARG A 213 5.29 -6.10 20.29
CA ARG A 213 4.98 -6.65 21.60
C ARG A 213 4.64 -8.14 21.51
N LEU A 214 3.84 -8.54 20.51
CA LEU A 214 3.51 -9.95 20.26
C LEU A 214 4.75 -10.77 19.88
N LYS A 215 5.66 -10.22 19.06
CA LYS A 215 6.91 -10.87 18.63
C LYS A 215 7.90 -11.17 19.77
N GLN A 216 7.66 -10.65 20.97
CA GLN A 216 8.44 -11.06 22.16
C GLN A 216 8.12 -12.51 22.58
N HIS A 217 7.00 -13.06 22.09
CA HIS A 217 6.59 -14.43 22.32
C HIS A 217 6.78 -15.27 21.06
N ARG A 218 7.67 -16.27 21.10
CA ARG A 218 7.99 -17.14 19.95
C ARG A 218 6.77 -17.85 19.36
N VAL A 219 5.80 -18.18 20.20
CA VAL A 219 4.53 -18.80 19.78
C VAL A 219 3.59 -17.85 19.02
N LEU A 220 3.83 -16.53 19.10
CA LEU A 220 3.02 -15.50 18.43
C LEU A 220 3.73 -14.87 17.21
N GLU A 221 4.93 -15.32 16.85
CA GLU A 221 5.74 -14.70 15.78
C GLU A 221 5.04 -14.64 14.42
N THR A 222 4.16 -15.61 14.14
CA THR A 222 3.45 -15.70 12.87
C THR A 222 2.15 -14.89 12.84
N VAL A 223 1.69 -14.32 13.97
CA VAL A 223 0.42 -13.57 14.06
C VAL A 223 0.45 -12.39 13.10
N LYS A 224 -0.52 -12.36 12.20
CA LYS A 224 -0.66 -11.28 11.21
C LYS A 224 -1.66 -10.23 11.68
N GLU A 225 -1.60 -9.07 11.06
CA GLU A 225 -2.58 -8.00 11.23
C GLU A 225 -4.04 -8.44 11.01
N THR A 226 -4.27 -9.37 10.08
CA THR A 226 -5.59 -9.96 9.83
C THR A 226 -6.07 -10.84 10.99
N ASP A 227 -5.15 -11.58 11.62
CA ASP A 227 -5.45 -12.42 12.77
C ASP A 227 -5.84 -11.54 13.97
N TYR A 228 -5.09 -10.46 14.16
CA TYR A 228 -5.36 -9.47 15.20
C TYR A 228 -6.73 -8.82 15.01
N LEU A 229 -7.06 -8.33 13.81
CA LEU A 229 -8.38 -7.76 13.52
C LEU A 229 -9.51 -8.78 13.70
N ALA A 230 -9.30 -10.03 13.30
CA ALA A 230 -10.29 -11.09 13.52
C ALA A 230 -10.52 -11.33 15.02
N CYS A 231 -9.46 -11.34 15.83
CA CYS A 231 -9.55 -11.43 17.28
C CYS A 231 -10.33 -10.24 17.87
N THR A 232 -10.01 -9.01 17.44
CA THR A 232 -10.74 -7.80 17.86
C THR A 232 -12.21 -7.85 17.47
N ALA A 233 -12.53 -8.37 16.28
CA ALA A 233 -13.92 -8.57 15.85
C ALA A 233 -14.66 -9.60 16.72
N LEU A 234 -14.01 -10.72 17.11
CA LEU A 234 -14.60 -11.68 18.06
C LEU A 234 -14.94 -11.01 19.40
N VAL A 235 -13.99 -10.26 19.97
CA VAL A 235 -14.18 -9.59 21.27
C VAL A 235 -15.28 -8.53 21.17
N ALA A 236 -15.27 -7.72 20.12
CA ALA A 236 -16.27 -6.68 19.90
C ALA A 236 -17.68 -7.27 19.70
N THR A 237 -17.82 -8.28 18.84
CA THR A 237 -19.12 -8.94 18.58
C THR A 237 -19.63 -9.71 19.80
N TYR A 238 -18.74 -10.30 20.61
CA TYR A 238 -19.09 -10.86 21.91
C TYR A 238 -19.72 -9.82 22.83
N HIS A 239 -19.07 -8.66 23.01
CA HIS A 239 -19.61 -7.62 23.87
C HIS A 239 -20.92 -7.03 23.35
N LYS A 240 -21.08 -6.87 22.02
CA LYS A 240 -22.35 -6.49 21.41
C LYS A 240 -23.46 -7.50 21.72
N ARG A 241 -23.15 -8.80 21.67
CA ARG A 241 -24.10 -9.86 22.06
C ARG A 241 -24.45 -9.80 23.54
N GLN A 242 -23.48 -9.59 24.43
CA GLN A 242 -23.75 -9.45 25.87
C GLN A 242 -24.64 -8.25 26.18
N GLN A 243 -24.41 -7.11 25.52
CA GLN A 243 -25.28 -5.93 25.65
C GLN A 243 -26.71 -6.21 25.16
N ALA A 244 -26.87 -6.91 24.03
CA ALA A 244 -28.18 -7.28 23.51
C ALA A 244 -28.92 -8.24 24.46
N ILE A 245 -28.21 -9.18 25.08
CA ILE A 245 -28.77 -10.07 26.12
C ILE A 245 -29.25 -9.23 27.32
N ALA A 246 -28.40 -8.33 27.83
CA ALA A 246 -28.75 -7.46 28.96
C ALA A 246 -29.92 -6.53 28.65
N ALA A 247 -30.08 -6.13 27.39
CA ALA A 247 -31.21 -5.33 26.91
C ALA A 247 -32.50 -6.13 26.65
N GLY A 248 -32.51 -7.44 26.95
CA GLY A 248 -33.69 -8.30 26.81
C GLY A 248 -34.05 -8.65 25.36
N VAL A 249 -33.09 -8.59 24.43
CA VAL A 249 -33.33 -8.98 23.04
C VAL A 249 -33.62 -10.48 22.96
N PRO A 250 -34.67 -10.92 22.24
CA PRO A 250 -35.00 -12.34 22.10
C PRO A 250 -33.85 -13.15 21.52
N THR A 251 -33.68 -14.39 21.98
CA THR A 251 -32.56 -15.27 21.60
C THR A 251 -32.38 -15.41 20.08
N GLN A 252 -33.48 -15.44 19.30
CA GLN A 252 -33.43 -15.56 17.83
C GLN A 252 -32.89 -14.29 17.13
N LYS A 253 -32.88 -13.13 17.81
CA LYS A 253 -32.43 -11.84 17.27
C LYS A 253 -31.07 -11.40 17.84
N LEU A 254 -30.43 -12.23 18.67
CA LEU A 254 -29.14 -11.89 19.24
C LEU A 254 -28.06 -11.86 18.15
N PRO A 255 -27.22 -10.82 18.10
CA PRO A 255 -26.13 -10.74 17.12
C PRO A 255 -25.16 -11.90 17.32
N ALA A 256 -24.65 -12.46 16.23
CA ALA A 256 -23.67 -13.54 16.29
C ALA A 256 -22.32 -13.03 16.83
N VAL A 257 -21.58 -13.93 17.49
CA VAL A 257 -20.16 -13.70 17.80
C VAL A 257 -19.37 -14.32 16.66
N ALA A 258 -18.72 -13.49 15.85
CA ALA A 258 -18.05 -13.92 14.64
C ALA A 258 -16.92 -12.96 14.27
N CYS A 259 -15.99 -13.45 13.45
CA CYS A 259 -14.86 -12.71 12.91
C CYS A 259 -14.65 -12.98 11.43
N GLY A 260 -15.76 -13.24 10.75
CA GLY A 260 -15.74 -13.33 9.31
C GLY A 260 -15.44 -11.96 8.69
N ARG A 261 -15.34 -11.98 7.38
CA ARG A 261 -15.14 -10.77 6.57
C ARG A 261 -16.10 -9.64 6.91
N ALA A 262 -17.38 -9.96 7.09
CA ALA A 262 -18.39 -8.95 7.35
C ALA A 262 -18.14 -8.27 8.70
N GLU A 263 -17.82 -9.05 9.73
CA GLU A 263 -17.61 -8.55 11.08
C GLU A 263 -16.34 -7.71 11.21
N VAL A 264 -15.26 -8.09 10.52
CA VAL A 264 -14.03 -7.27 10.48
C VAL A 264 -14.27 -5.94 9.76
N LEU A 265 -15.07 -5.94 8.68
CA LEU A 265 -15.42 -4.72 7.96
C LEU A 265 -16.43 -3.84 8.71
N ASP A 266 -17.31 -4.43 9.52
CA ASP A 266 -18.27 -3.70 10.34
C ASP A 266 -17.71 -3.27 11.71
N LEU A 267 -16.46 -3.61 12.00
CA LEU A 267 -15.75 -3.12 13.18
C LEU A 267 -15.61 -1.59 13.07
N SER A 268 -16.14 -0.87 14.07
CA SER A 268 -16.01 0.59 14.17
C SER A 268 -14.66 0.96 14.78
N LEU A 269 -14.15 2.16 14.52
CA LEU A 269 -12.90 2.61 15.15
C LEU A 269 -13.05 2.66 16.67
N ALA A 270 -14.21 3.09 17.18
CA ALA A 270 -14.50 3.11 18.61
C ALA A 270 -14.44 1.70 19.24
N ASP A 271 -15.03 0.70 18.58
CA ASP A 271 -14.92 -0.70 19.04
C ASP A 271 -13.47 -1.18 18.97
N TYR A 272 -12.78 -0.91 17.86
CA TYR A 272 -11.38 -1.27 17.71
C TYR A 272 -10.54 -0.71 18.86
N GLN A 273 -10.56 0.60 19.09
CA GLN A 273 -9.76 1.26 20.13
C GLN A 273 -10.11 0.77 21.52
N LYS A 274 -11.41 0.53 21.78
CA LYS A 274 -11.88 0.04 23.08
C LYS A 274 -11.31 -1.34 23.41
N TYR A 275 -11.24 -2.24 22.42
CA TYR A 275 -10.83 -3.63 22.63
C TYR A 275 -9.37 -3.91 22.26
N ALA A 276 -8.68 -2.96 21.61
CA ALA A 276 -7.34 -3.17 21.06
C ALA A 276 -6.32 -3.61 22.11
N ASP A 277 -6.29 -2.97 23.27
CA ASP A 277 -5.36 -3.31 24.36
C ASP A 277 -5.74 -4.61 25.05
N GLN A 278 -7.03 -4.83 25.26
CA GLN A 278 -7.55 -6.07 25.85
C GLN A 278 -7.19 -7.29 25.00
N VAL A 279 -7.27 -7.16 23.68
CA VAL A 279 -6.89 -8.21 22.73
C VAL A 279 -5.40 -8.55 22.82
N ILE A 280 -4.53 -7.55 22.94
CA ILE A 280 -3.08 -7.81 23.11
C ILE A 280 -2.80 -8.55 24.40
N VAL A 281 -3.45 -8.15 25.50
CA VAL A 281 -3.34 -8.90 26.77
C VAL A 281 -3.83 -10.33 26.58
N GLY A 282 -4.95 -10.55 25.87
CA GLY A 282 -5.44 -11.89 25.56
C GLY A 282 -4.46 -12.75 24.76
N TYR A 283 -3.74 -12.17 23.79
CA TYR A 283 -2.68 -12.86 23.07
C TYR A 283 -1.48 -13.20 23.96
N GLU A 284 -1.07 -12.30 24.85
CA GLU A 284 0.00 -12.57 25.82
C GLU A 284 -0.39 -13.67 26.81
N GLU A 285 -1.63 -13.68 27.28
CA GLU A 285 -2.16 -14.78 28.11
C GLU A 285 -2.22 -16.09 27.34
N ALA A 286 -2.61 -16.06 26.05
CA ALA A 286 -2.59 -17.24 25.20
C ALA A 286 -1.17 -17.80 25.07
N ALA A 287 -0.17 -16.94 24.89
CA ALA A 287 1.22 -17.37 24.86
C ALA A 287 1.65 -18.01 26.19
N ARG A 288 1.33 -17.41 27.34
CA ARG A 288 1.64 -17.98 28.66
C ARG A 288 0.99 -19.35 28.87
N PHE A 289 -0.28 -19.49 28.49
CA PHE A 289 -0.97 -20.77 28.54
C PHE A 289 -0.28 -21.83 27.68
N LEU A 290 0.04 -21.50 26.44
CA LEU A 290 0.69 -22.41 25.49
C LEU A 290 2.09 -22.85 25.96
N TYR A 291 2.89 -21.93 26.51
CA TYR A 291 4.15 -22.28 27.15
C TYR A 291 3.97 -23.26 28.30
N GLY A 292 2.90 -23.10 29.10
CA GLY A 292 2.51 -24.06 30.13
C GLY A 292 2.16 -25.44 29.58
N GLN A 293 1.62 -25.51 28.36
CA GLN A 293 1.33 -26.74 27.62
C GLN A 293 2.52 -27.28 26.81
N LYS A 294 3.73 -26.72 27.00
CA LYS A 294 4.95 -27.09 26.27
C LYS A 294 4.93 -26.79 24.76
N VAL A 295 4.01 -25.94 24.31
CA VAL A 295 3.98 -25.37 22.96
C VAL A 295 4.84 -24.09 23.00
N GLN A 296 6.01 -24.09 22.36
CA GLN A 296 7.04 -23.06 22.55
C GLN A 296 7.18 -22.11 21.36
N THR A 297 6.83 -22.59 20.17
CA THR A 297 7.03 -21.88 18.91
C THR A 297 5.76 -21.91 18.07
N ALA A 298 5.67 -21.01 17.10
CA ALA A 298 4.53 -20.99 16.17
C ALA A 298 4.40 -22.29 15.35
N GLU A 299 5.51 -23.00 15.11
CA GLU A 299 5.54 -24.27 14.38
C GLU A 299 4.88 -25.43 15.17
N ASP A 300 4.84 -25.31 16.49
CA ASP A 300 4.18 -26.30 17.36
C ASP A 300 2.64 -26.23 17.26
N LEU A 301 2.10 -25.17 16.65
CA LEU A 301 0.65 -24.99 16.45
C LEU A 301 0.22 -25.48 15.06
N PRO A 302 -0.63 -26.52 14.96
CA PRO A 302 -1.07 -27.04 13.67
C PRO A 302 -1.96 -26.07 12.90
N TYR A 303 -2.71 -25.20 13.60
CA TYR A 303 -3.62 -24.24 12.98
C TYR A 303 -3.57 -22.89 13.68
N GLN A 304 -3.08 -21.88 12.97
CA GLN A 304 -2.88 -20.53 13.50
C GLN A 304 -4.18 -19.85 13.96
N ILE A 305 -5.33 -20.21 13.35
CA ILE A 305 -6.65 -19.70 13.75
C ILE A 305 -7.03 -20.09 15.20
N GLN A 306 -6.45 -21.18 15.74
CA GLN A 306 -6.66 -21.57 17.14
C GLN A 306 -6.14 -20.50 18.08
N LEU A 307 -5.05 -19.83 17.72
CA LEU A 307 -4.46 -18.75 18.50
C LEU A 307 -5.38 -17.53 18.56
N VAL A 308 -6.04 -17.20 17.43
CA VAL A 308 -7.04 -16.12 17.36
C VAL A 308 -8.21 -16.40 18.30
N ALA A 309 -8.79 -17.60 18.23
CA ALA A 309 -9.90 -17.99 19.08
C ALA A 309 -9.51 -18.02 20.56
N LEU A 310 -8.35 -18.59 20.89
CA LEU A 310 -7.83 -18.67 22.25
C LEU A 310 -7.57 -17.27 22.84
N ALA A 311 -6.90 -16.40 22.09
CA ALA A 311 -6.64 -15.03 22.50
C ALA A 311 -7.94 -14.26 22.73
N ALA A 312 -8.96 -14.42 21.88
CA ALA A 312 -10.25 -13.78 22.06
C ALA A 312 -10.96 -14.26 23.34
N ILE A 313 -10.92 -15.56 23.64
CA ILE A 313 -11.47 -16.12 24.88
C ILE A 313 -10.74 -15.53 26.09
N LEU A 314 -9.40 -15.53 26.08
CA LEU A 314 -8.59 -15.05 27.19
C LEU A 314 -8.66 -13.53 27.36
N SER A 315 -8.96 -12.79 26.29
CA SER A 315 -9.28 -11.37 26.36
C SER A 315 -10.50 -11.11 27.24
N VAL A 316 -11.53 -11.97 27.13
CA VAL A 316 -12.81 -11.80 27.83
C VAL A 316 -12.78 -12.42 29.24
N VAL A 317 -12.27 -13.64 29.36
CA VAL A 317 -12.39 -14.44 30.59
C VAL A 317 -11.21 -14.20 31.54
N SER A 318 -10.09 -13.66 31.05
CA SER A 318 -8.80 -13.60 31.74
C SER A 318 -8.22 -14.98 32.08
N TYR A 319 -6.90 -15.13 32.05
CA TYR A 319 -6.27 -16.38 32.45
C TYR A 319 -6.39 -16.56 33.96
N PRO A 320 -6.85 -17.72 34.47
CA PRO A 320 -6.88 -17.98 35.91
C PRO A 320 -5.45 -17.99 36.44
N GLN A 321 -5.02 -16.90 37.09
CA GLN A 321 -3.78 -16.89 37.84
C GLN A 321 -3.89 -17.88 39.01
N ASP A 322 -3.30 -19.07 38.88
CA ASP A 322 -2.88 -20.08 39.88
C ASP A 322 -3.77 -20.43 41.09
N ARG A 323 -4.88 -19.73 41.36
CA ARG A 323 -5.77 -19.95 42.50
C ARG A 323 -6.68 -21.16 42.33
N VAL A 324 -6.82 -21.69 41.12
CA VAL A 324 -7.65 -22.87 40.85
C VAL A 324 -6.84 -24.16 40.85
N ARG A 325 -5.54 -24.13 40.51
CA ARG A 325 -4.67 -25.32 40.66
C ARG A 325 -4.54 -25.74 42.12
N ALA A 326 -4.39 -24.79 43.03
CA ALA A 326 -4.31 -25.07 44.47
C ALA A 326 -5.60 -25.65 45.10
N LYS A 327 -6.75 -25.59 44.41
CA LYS A 327 -8.04 -26.14 44.90
C LYS A 327 -8.42 -27.49 44.29
N LEU A 328 -7.72 -27.93 43.25
CA LEU A 328 -7.92 -29.25 42.64
C LEU A 328 -6.83 -30.26 43.07
N GLU A 329 -5.80 -29.80 43.80
CA GLU A 329 -4.74 -30.61 44.40
C GLU A 329 -4.89 -30.78 45.93
N GLN A 330 -6.05 -30.44 46.50
CA GLN A 330 -6.46 -30.78 47.88
C GLN A 330 -7.61 -31.78 47.85
#